data_AF-A0A3B8ZB59-F1
#
_entry.id   AF-A0A3B8ZB59-F1
#
_cell.length_a   1.000
_cell.length_b   1.000
_cell.length_c   1.000
_cell.angle_alpha   90.00
_cell.angle_beta   90.00
_cell.angle_gamma   90.00
#
_symmetry.space_group_name_H-M   'P 1'
#
loop_
_entity.id
_entity.type
_entity.pdbx_description
1 polymer ?
#
loop_
_entity_poly.entity_id
_entity_poly.type
_entity_poly.pdbx_seq_one_letter_code
_entity_poly.pdbx_strand_id
1 'polypeptide(L)'
;MVKRVKEIDNLHIIGYDELPTPGDLKDEFPLEGSALKTVKTGHRAVKNILSRKDPRLMLVVGPCSIHNPEEALEYARLLKPLADELANDLLILMRVYFEKPRTSIGWEGLIYDPHLDGSHRIDNGIRIGRKLMVDIAKIGLPIAIEA
;
A
#
# COMPACT_ATOMS: atom_id res chain seq x y z
N MET A 1 4.43 -29.91 -22.57
CA MET A 1 3.49 -29.77 -21.44
C MET A 1 3.03 -31.14 -21.02
N VAL A 2 3.12 -31.47 -19.73
CA VAL A 2 2.62 -32.75 -19.20
C VAL A 2 1.10 -32.75 -19.27
N LYS A 3 0.50 -33.78 -19.85
CA LYS A 3 -0.96 -33.95 -19.91
C LYS A 3 -1.46 -34.20 -18.48
N ARG A 4 -2.07 -33.19 -17.87
CA ARG A 4 -2.63 -33.31 -16.51
C ARG A 4 -3.94 -34.10 -16.55
N VAL A 5 -4.18 -34.89 -15.51
CA VAL A 5 -5.42 -35.67 -15.35
C VAL A 5 -6.52 -34.71 -14.87
N LYS A 6 -7.46 -34.38 -15.77
CA LYS A 6 -8.53 -33.39 -15.51
C LYS A 6 -9.39 -33.68 -14.28
N GLU A 7 -9.49 -34.93 -13.84
CA GLU A 7 -10.33 -35.34 -12.70
C GLU A 7 -9.78 -34.88 -11.34
N ILE A 8 -8.49 -34.57 -11.26
CA ILE A 8 -7.82 -34.16 -10.02
C ILE A 8 -7.12 -32.80 -10.13
N ASP A 9 -7.06 -32.23 -11.34
CA ASP A 9 -6.44 -30.94 -11.60
C ASP A 9 -7.48 -29.82 -11.40
N ASN A 10 -7.20 -28.87 -10.52
CA ASN A 10 -8.06 -27.71 -10.24
C ASN A 10 -9.50 -28.06 -9.75
N LEU A 11 -9.67 -29.17 -9.04
CA LEU A 11 -10.98 -29.71 -8.58
C LEU A 11 -11.89 -28.68 -7.86
N HIS A 12 -11.31 -27.72 -7.14
CA HIS A 12 -12.03 -26.70 -6.37
C HIS A 12 -11.78 -25.27 -6.85
N ILE A 13 -11.29 -25.10 -8.09
CA ILE A 13 -11.04 -23.78 -8.67
C ILE A 13 -12.26 -23.38 -9.50
N ILE A 14 -12.88 -22.26 -9.13
CA ILE A 14 -14.04 -21.71 -9.86
C ILE A 14 -13.64 -20.85 -11.06
N GLY A 15 -12.41 -20.33 -11.08
CA GLY A 15 -11.89 -19.46 -12.12
C GLY A 15 -10.45 -19.01 -11.83
N TYR A 16 -9.83 -18.40 -12.83
CA TYR A 16 -8.54 -17.73 -12.71
C TYR A 16 -8.48 -16.60 -13.74
N ASP A 17 -7.84 -15.51 -13.35
CA ASP A 17 -7.60 -14.36 -14.22
C ASP A 17 -6.11 -14.02 -14.19
N GLU A 18 -5.59 -13.50 -15.29
CA GLU A 18 -4.22 -13.00 -15.35
C GLU A 18 -4.14 -11.63 -14.66
N LEU A 19 -3.12 -11.45 -13.82
CA LEU A 19 -2.82 -10.17 -13.19
C LEU A 19 -1.70 -9.45 -13.96
N PRO A 20 -1.72 -8.10 -14.01
CA PRO A 20 -0.60 -7.34 -14.54
C PRO A 20 0.68 -7.67 -13.76
N THR A 21 1.79 -7.68 -14.48
CA THR A 21 3.08 -7.97 -13.85
C THR A 21 3.52 -6.79 -12.98
N PRO A 22 4.42 -7.02 -12.01
CA PRO A 22 5.05 -5.93 -11.27
C PRO A 22 5.82 -4.95 -12.18
N GLY A 23 6.26 -5.38 -13.37
CA GLY A 23 6.88 -4.53 -14.39
C GLY A 23 5.87 -3.55 -14.98
N ASP A 24 4.74 -4.08 -15.47
CA ASP A 24 3.67 -3.26 -16.06
C ASP A 24 3.19 -2.18 -15.08
N LEU A 25 3.01 -2.55 -13.81
CA LEU A 25 2.61 -1.60 -12.77
C LEU A 25 3.68 -0.52 -12.52
N LYS A 26 4.96 -0.86 -12.59
CA LYS A 26 6.07 0.11 -12.43
C LYS A 26 6.16 1.07 -13.59
N ASP A 27 5.90 0.60 -14.79
CA ASP A 27 5.88 1.42 -16.00
C ASP A 27 4.65 2.34 -16.03
N GLU A 28 3.49 1.84 -15.60
CA GLU A 28 2.24 2.62 -15.49
C GLU A 28 2.31 3.69 -14.38
N PHE A 29 2.91 3.36 -13.24
CA PHE A 29 3.06 4.26 -12.09
C PHE A 29 4.52 4.34 -11.63
N PRO A 30 5.37 5.12 -12.33
CA PRO A 30 6.79 5.19 -12.02
C PRO A 30 7.06 5.89 -10.68
N LEU A 31 8.06 5.39 -9.94
CA LEU A 31 8.52 5.98 -8.69
C LEU A 31 9.73 6.89 -8.96
N GLU A 32 9.46 8.16 -9.19
CA GLU A 32 10.47 9.15 -9.59
C GLU A 32 10.35 10.46 -8.82
N GLY A 33 11.27 11.40 -9.09
CA GLY A 33 11.22 12.77 -8.57
C GLY A 33 11.09 12.85 -7.05
N SER A 34 10.12 13.65 -6.58
CA SER A 34 9.85 13.86 -5.16
C SER A 34 9.46 12.57 -4.44
N ALA A 35 8.64 11.72 -5.06
CA ALA A 35 8.20 10.46 -4.47
C ALA A 35 9.37 9.52 -4.19
N LEU A 36 10.29 9.37 -5.15
CA LEU A 36 11.51 8.57 -4.94
C LEU A 36 12.38 9.12 -3.81
N LYS A 37 12.51 10.46 -3.72
CA LYS A 37 13.23 11.12 -2.63
C LYS A 37 12.59 10.83 -1.27
N THR A 38 11.26 10.90 -1.18
CA THR A 38 10.48 10.58 0.03
C THR A 38 10.75 9.15 0.47
N VAL A 39 10.61 8.17 -0.43
CA VAL A 39 10.85 6.75 -0.11
C VAL A 39 12.29 6.52 0.35
N LYS A 40 13.28 7.01 -0.41
CA LYS A 40 14.70 6.86 -0.04
C LYS A 40 15.05 7.51 1.30
N THR A 41 14.44 8.64 1.61
CA THR A 41 14.70 9.37 2.86
C THR A 41 14.00 8.70 4.03
N GLY A 42 12.74 8.28 3.87
CA GLY A 42 12.00 7.48 4.85
C GLY A 42 12.73 6.20 5.21
N HIS A 43 13.19 5.42 4.22
CA HIS A 43 13.95 4.18 4.47
C HIS A 43 15.24 4.43 5.28
N ARG A 44 15.97 5.51 4.97
CA ARG A 44 17.18 5.88 5.71
C ARG A 44 16.85 6.31 7.14
N ALA A 45 15.81 7.12 7.33
CA ALA A 45 15.37 7.58 8.64
C ALA A 45 14.94 6.40 9.54
N VAL A 46 14.10 5.49 9.02
CA VAL A 46 13.70 4.27 9.74
C VAL A 46 14.92 3.45 10.16
N LYS A 47 15.87 3.19 9.23
CA LYS A 47 17.11 2.46 9.55
C LYS A 47 17.94 3.16 10.63
N ASN A 48 18.05 4.49 10.58
CA ASN A 48 18.81 5.25 11.57
C ASN A 48 18.17 5.15 12.96
N ILE A 49 16.84 5.26 13.07
CA ILE A 49 16.11 5.11 14.33
C ILE A 49 16.30 3.69 14.88
N LEU A 50 16.08 2.66 14.05
CA LEU A 50 16.26 1.25 14.47
C LEU A 50 17.70 0.95 14.91
N SER A 51 18.69 1.61 14.30
CA SER A 51 20.11 1.50 14.69
C SER A 51 20.53 2.46 15.81
N ARG A 52 19.59 3.19 16.43
CA ARG A 52 19.82 4.17 17.51
C ARG A 52 20.76 5.33 17.14
N LYS A 53 20.89 5.64 15.84
CA LYS A 53 21.66 6.78 15.32
C LYS A 53 20.82 8.06 15.20
N ASP A 54 19.50 7.91 15.21
CA ASP A 54 18.53 8.98 15.20
C ASP A 54 17.64 8.78 16.44
N PRO A 55 17.59 9.74 17.38
CA PRO A 55 16.89 9.57 18.65
C PRO A 55 15.38 9.79 18.54
N ARG A 56 14.86 10.20 17.37
CA ARG A 56 13.45 10.49 17.16
C ARG A 56 12.58 9.25 17.36
N LEU A 57 11.34 9.47 17.79
CA LEU A 57 10.35 8.40 17.89
C LEU A 57 9.70 8.15 16.53
N MET A 58 9.67 6.89 16.11
CA MET A 58 8.94 6.47 14.91
C MET A 58 7.46 6.25 15.25
N LEU A 59 6.57 6.91 14.51
CA LEU A 59 5.12 6.82 14.71
C LEU A 59 4.44 6.36 13.41
N VAL A 60 3.75 5.22 13.46
CA VAL A 60 2.90 4.72 12.37
C VAL A 60 1.46 5.08 12.70
N VAL A 61 0.85 5.96 11.90
CA VAL A 61 -0.50 6.49 12.17
C VAL A 61 -1.30 6.65 10.90
N GLY A 62 -2.60 6.34 10.96
CA GLY A 62 -3.51 6.44 9.83
C GLY A 62 -4.71 5.51 9.98
N PRO A 63 -5.55 5.43 8.93
CA PRO A 63 -6.72 4.56 8.90
C PRO A 63 -6.38 3.09 9.19
N CYS A 64 -7.34 2.34 9.75
CA CYS A 64 -7.14 0.91 10.02
C CYS A 64 -6.90 0.12 8.72
N SER A 65 -7.68 0.41 7.69
CA SER A 65 -7.58 -0.06 6.31
C SER A 65 -8.19 0.99 5.39
N ILE A 66 -7.60 1.21 4.22
CA ILE A 66 -8.05 2.18 3.22
C ILE A 66 -9.08 1.52 2.32
N HIS A 67 -10.26 2.12 2.21
CA HIS A 67 -11.31 1.72 1.27
C HIS A 67 -11.59 2.81 0.20
N ASN A 68 -11.21 4.07 0.47
CA ASN A 68 -11.38 5.19 -0.44
C ASN A 68 -10.04 5.92 -0.65
N PRO A 69 -9.46 5.89 -1.87
CA PRO A 69 -8.19 6.55 -2.18
C PRO A 69 -8.21 8.07 -2.01
N GLU A 70 -9.33 8.74 -2.31
CA GLU A 70 -9.41 10.20 -2.23
C GLU A 70 -9.42 10.68 -0.77
N GLU A 71 -10.16 9.98 0.11
CA GLU A 71 -10.12 10.24 1.56
C GLU A 71 -8.74 9.96 2.15
N ALA A 72 -8.04 8.92 1.66
CA ALA A 72 -6.67 8.66 2.08
C ALA A 72 -5.71 9.78 1.66
N LEU A 73 -5.88 10.35 0.46
CA LEU A 73 -5.09 11.51 0.02
C LEU A 73 -5.43 12.77 0.80
N GLU A 74 -6.69 12.99 1.16
CA GLU A 74 -7.10 14.08 2.04
C GLU A 74 -6.43 13.95 3.42
N TYR A 75 -6.49 12.75 4.01
CA TYR A 75 -5.79 12.45 5.27
C TYR A 75 -4.29 12.71 5.16
N ALA A 76 -3.64 12.30 4.06
CA ALA A 76 -2.23 12.55 3.81
C ALA A 76 -1.91 14.06 3.76
N ARG A 77 -2.75 14.85 3.10
CA ARG A 77 -2.58 16.32 3.02
C ARG A 77 -2.73 16.99 4.38
N LEU A 78 -3.59 16.48 5.26
CA LEU A 78 -3.75 16.97 6.63
C LEU A 78 -2.60 16.51 7.55
N LEU A 79 -2.08 15.30 7.35
CA LEU A 79 -0.98 14.75 8.16
C LEU A 79 0.36 15.41 7.83
N LYS A 80 0.60 15.80 6.58
CA LYS A 80 1.90 16.32 6.12
C LYS A 80 2.38 17.57 6.89
N PRO A 81 1.56 18.61 7.13
CA PRO A 81 1.98 19.76 7.93
C PRO A 81 2.40 19.38 9.35
N LEU A 82 1.66 18.48 10.01
CA LEU A 82 2.02 17.98 11.35
C LEU A 82 3.32 17.18 11.33
N ALA A 83 3.54 16.37 10.29
CA ALA A 83 4.78 15.64 10.10
C ALA A 83 5.99 16.57 9.92
N ASP A 84 5.80 17.74 9.29
CA ASP A 84 6.85 18.75 9.15
C ASP A 84 7.12 19.50 10.44
N GLU A 85 6.05 19.92 11.13
CA GLU A 85 6.14 20.65 12.40
C GLU A 85 6.89 19.83 13.47
N LEU A 86 6.61 18.52 13.53
CA LEU A 86 7.16 17.61 14.54
C LEU A 86 8.43 16.88 14.07
N ALA A 87 9.02 17.25 12.93
CA ALA A 87 10.09 16.48 12.29
C ALA A 87 11.37 16.35 13.12
N ASN A 88 11.60 17.24 14.08
CA ASN A 88 12.76 17.21 14.98
C ASN A 88 12.65 16.12 16.05
N ASP A 89 11.42 15.74 16.42
CA ASP A 89 11.14 14.80 17.52
C ASP A 89 10.56 13.47 17.02
N LEU A 90 9.82 13.52 15.91
CA LEU A 90 9.09 12.37 15.36
C LEU A 90 9.50 12.05 13.92
N LEU A 91 9.49 10.76 13.60
CA LEU A 91 9.37 10.26 12.24
C LEU A 91 7.97 9.70 12.04
N ILE A 92 7.08 10.50 11.45
CA ILE A 92 5.71 10.10 11.14
C ILE A 92 5.67 9.34 9.81
N LEU A 93 5.09 8.14 9.86
CA LEU A 93 4.80 7.26 8.72
C LEU A 93 3.28 7.14 8.60
N MET A 94 2.73 7.44 7.42
CA MET A 94 1.30 7.19 7.19
C MET A 94 1.05 5.69 7.09
N ARG A 95 0.10 5.19 7.87
CA ARG A 95 -0.41 3.81 7.76
C ARG A 95 -1.26 3.69 6.48
N VAL A 96 -0.81 2.84 5.55
CA VAL A 96 -1.45 2.60 4.24
C VAL A 96 -1.70 1.10 4.10
N TYR A 97 -2.69 0.59 4.83
CA TYR A 97 -3.07 -0.82 4.81
C TYR A 97 -4.28 -0.98 3.90
N PHE A 98 -4.27 -1.97 3.02
CA PHE A 98 -5.37 -2.17 2.08
C PHE A 98 -6.40 -3.19 2.53
N GLU A 99 -6.02 -4.04 3.48
CA GLU A 99 -6.83 -5.15 3.94
C GLU A 99 -6.70 -5.34 5.44
N LYS A 100 -7.57 -6.19 5.97
CA LYS A 100 -7.53 -6.67 7.34
C LYS A 100 -7.80 -8.17 7.30
N PRO A 101 -6.85 -9.03 7.70
CA PRO A 101 -7.07 -10.46 7.79
C PRO A 101 -8.28 -10.77 8.70
N ARG A 102 -9.19 -11.64 8.24
CA ARG A 102 -10.38 -12.04 9.01
C ARG A 102 -10.65 -13.54 8.88
N THR A 103 -11.24 -14.09 9.94
CA THR A 103 -11.79 -15.45 9.97
C THR A 103 -13.27 -15.48 9.60
N SER A 104 -13.96 -14.33 9.67
CA SER A 104 -15.36 -14.14 9.29
C SER A 104 -15.48 -13.53 7.89
N ILE A 105 -16.58 -13.87 7.20
CA ILE A 105 -16.94 -13.30 5.90
C ILE A 105 -17.15 -11.77 6.03
N GLY A 106 -16.71 -11.02 5.02
CA GLY A 106 -16.92 -9.59 4.86
C GLY A 106 -16.04 -9.01 3.75
N TRP A 107 -15.95 -7.68 3.65
CA TRP A 107 -15.11 -7.01 2.64
C TRP A 107 -13.61 -7.32 2.76
N GLU A 108 -13.01 -7.83 1.69
CA GLU A 108 -11.66 -8.41 1.68
C GLU A 108 -10.53 -7.37 1.65
N GLY A 109 -10.84 -6.12 1.33
CA GLY A 109 -9.86 -5.04 1.25
C GLY A 109 -9.79 -4.42 -0.15
N LEU A 110 -9.14 -3.27 -0.26
CA LEU A 110 -9.12 -2.46 -1.49
C LEU A 110 -8.38 -3.15 -2.64
N ILE A 111 -7.37 -3.97 -2.33
CA ILE A 111 -6.69 -4.75 -3.36
C ILE A 111 -7.61 -5.82 -3.93
N TYR A 112 -8.37 -6.52 -3.08
CA TYR A 112 -9.21 -7.64 -3.51
C TYR A 112 -10.53 -7.19 -4.11
N ASP A 113 -11.24 -6.28 -3.45
CA ASP A 113 -12.56 -5.80 -3.85
C ASP A 113 -12.60 -4.26 -3.83
N PRO A 114 -11.98 -3.59 -4.84
CA PRO A 114 -11.84 -2.14 -4.85
C PRO A 114 -13.15 -1.37 -4.99
N HIS A 115 -14.22 -2.03 -5.47
CA HIS A 115 -15.51 -1.42 -5.75
C HIS A 115 -16.54 -1.67 -4.65
N LEU A 116 -16.17 -2.40 -3.59
CA LEU A 116 -17.04 -2.74 -2.45
C LEU A 116 -18.33 -3.48 -2.86
N ASP A 117 -18.28 -4.23 -3.97
CA ASP A 117 -19.43 -4.88 -4.60
C ASP A 117 -19.25 -6.40 -4.77
N GLY A 118 -18.13 -6.95 -4.30
CA GLY A 118 -17.80 -8.37 -4.45
C GLY A 118 -17.40 -8.75 -5.88
N SER A 119 -17.01 -7.78 -6.72
CA SER A 119 -16.55 -8.05 -8.09
C SER A 119 -15.14 -8.65 -8.16
N HIS A 120 -14.39 -8.64 -7.05
CA HIS A 120 -13.04 -9.18 -6.92
C HIS A 120 -12.05 -8.70 -8.01
N ARG A 121 -12.16 -7.42 -8.41
CA ARG A 121 -11.35 -6.83 -9.47
C ARG A 121 -9.94 -6.48 -8.99
N ILE A 122 -9.15 -7.52 -8.69
CA ILE A 122 -7.78 -7.42 -8.17
C ILE A 122 -6.87 -6.62 -9.11
N ASP A 123 -7.07 -6.76 -10.42
CA ASP A 123 -6.36 -6.00 -11.46
C ASP A 123 -6.55 -4.49 -11.32
N ASN A 124 -7.73 -4.03 -10.91
CA ASN A 124 -7.98 -2.63 -10.59
C ASN A 124 -7.41 -2.28 -9.20
N GLY A 125 -7.60 -3.14 -8.21
CA GLY A 125 -7.15 -2.92 -6.83
C GLY A 125 -5.65 -2.66 -6.73
N ILE A 126 -4.81 -3.46 -7.39
CA ILE A 126 -3.35 -3.28 -7.40
C ILE A 126 -2.91 -1.99 -8.12
N ARG A 127 -3.63 -1.56 -9.16
CA ARG A 127 -3.37 -0.27 -9.83
C ARG A 127 -3.72 0.90 -8.91
N ILE A 128 -4.89 0.85 -8.29
CA ILE A 128 -5.35 1.84 -7.32
C ILE A 128 -4.37 1.93 -6.14
N GLY A 129 -4.00 0.79 -5.55
CA GLY A 129 -3.08 0.73 -4.42
C GLY A 129 -1.70 1.29 -4.77
N ARG A 130 -1.14 0.91 -5.92
CA ARG A 130 0.15 1.43 -6.38
C ARG A 130 0.10 2.94 -6.63
N LYS A 131 -0.91 3.42 -7.37
CA LYS A 131 -1.10 4.85 -7.63
C LYS A 131 -1.19 5.63 -6.32
N LEU A 132 -2.00 5.16 -5.37
CA LEU A 132 -2.18 5.80 -4.08
C LEU A 132 -0.86 5.91 -3.30
N MET A 133 -0.09 4.83 -3.21
CA MET A 133 1.22 4.84 -2.54
C MET A 133 2.19 5.84 -3.17
N VAL A 134 2.23 5.91 -4.51
CA VAL A 134 3.07 6.87 -5.23
C VAL A 134 2.59 8.30 -4.97
N ASP A 135 1.29 8.55 -4.99
CA ASP A 135 0.71 9.89 -4.79
C ASP A 135 0.91 10.39 -3.35
N ILE A 136 0.78 9.54 -2.33
CA ILE A 136 1.13 9.88 -0.94
C ILE A 136 2.64 10.20 -0.82
N ALA A 137 3.50 9.42 -1.49
CA ALA A 137 4.93 9.69 -1.50
C ALA A 137 5.27 11.02 -2.19
N LYS A 138 4.52 11.43 -3.23
CA LYS A 138 4.66 12.75 -3.88
C LYS A 138 4.32 13.90 -2.95
N ILE A 139 3.34 13.73 -2.05
CA ILE A 139 3.01 14.70 -0.99
C ILE A 139 4.18 14.88 -0.01
N GLY A 140 5.09 13.89 0.06
CA GLY A 140 6.27 13.93 0.92
C GLY A 140 6.13 13.12 2.20
N LEU A 141 5.09 12.29 2.31
CA LEU A 141 4.92 11.38 3.45
C LEU A 141 5.49 10.00 3.12
N PRO A 142 6.40 9.46 3.98
CA PRO A 142 6.73 8.05 3.93
C PRO A 142 5.54 7.21 4.45
N ILE A 143 5.40 6.00 3.93
CA ILE A 143 4.27 5.11 4.24
C ILE A 143 4.74 3.84 4.95
N ALA A 144 3.83 3.24 5.72
CA ALA A 144 3.98 1.93 6.31
C ALA A 144 2.79 1.04 5.91
N ILE A 145 3.08 -0.18 5.48
CA ILE A 145 2.12 -1.16 4.99
C ILE A 145 2.36 -2.51 5.70
N GLU A 146 1.32 -3.31 5.83
CA GLU A 146 1.40 -4.73 6.19
C GLU A 146 1.40 -5.56 4.89
N ALA A 147 2.30 -6.53 4.83
CA ALA A 147 2.53 -7.39 3.66
C ALA A 147 2.41 -8.86 4.06
#